data_AF-A0A3A9Z9P6-F1
#
_entry.id   AF-A0A3A9Z9P6-F1
#
_cell.length_a   1.000
_cell.length_b   1.000
_cell.length_c   1.000
_cell.angle_alpha   90.00
_cell.angle_beta   90.00
_cell.angle_gamma   90.00
#
_symmetry.space_group_name_H-M   'P 1'
#
loop_
_entity.id
_entity.type
_entity.pdbx_description
1 polymer ?
#
loop_
_entity_poly.entity_id
_entity_poly.type
_entity_poly.pdbx_seq_one_letter_code
_entity_poly.pdbx_strand_id
1 'polypeptide(L)'
;MSSAASPHRLALELALTIRHDGHGGVADDLATAGGLAAWLQERAAPLAEAGARVRPGSPPDRATLDAVRELRAAVRALFARAVRPGPPSRADAHRLMSPAQALERLNAAVARVPVVTRLDWPEGGDPVLGTAPASPGVPTAAESLTAALARDAIAFLAGPERARLRACPAPRCVRYFVQDHPRQEWCKPSCGNRARVARHQRRRREAAEG
;
A
#
# COMPACT_ATOMS: atom_id res chain seq x y z
N MET A 1 13.97 -4.38 22.15
CA MET A 1 12.52 -4.16 22.21
C MET A 1 11.96 -4.53 20.85
N SER A 2 11.28 -5.68 20.78
CA SER A 2 10.79 -6.26 19.54
C SER A 2 9.84 -5.27 18.87
N SER A 3 10.20 -4.76 17.69
CA SER A 3 9.29 -4.00 16.85
C SER A 3 8.25 -4.99 16.38
N ALA A 4 7.12 -5.06 17.09
CA ALA A 4 5.97 -5.84 16.64
C ALA A 4 5.70 -5.41 15.19
N ALA A 5 5.90 -6.33 14.25
CA ALA A 5 5.67 -6.06 12.84
C ALA A 5 4.23 -5.57 12.72
N SER A 6 4.06 -4.32 12.30
CA SER A 6 2.74 -3.70 12.29
C SER A 6 1.79 -4.55 11.42
N PRO A 7 0.60 -4.91 11.91
CA PRO A 7 -0.25 -5.91 11.26
C PRO A 7 -0.83 -5.44 9.91
N HIS A 8 -0.80 -4.14 9.60
CA HIS A 8 -1.44 -3.57 8.41
C HIS A 8 -0.48 -3.08 7.32
N ARG A 9 0.43 -3.97 6.91
CA ARG A 9 1.45 -3.63 5.89
C ARG A 9 0.98 -3.79 4.45
N LEU A 10 -0.04 -4.59 4.17
CA LEU A 10 -0.41 -4.90 2.79
C LEU A 10 -0.87 -3.66 2.02
N ALA A 11 -1.64 -2.77 2.64
CA ALA A 11 -2.08 -1.52 2.01
C ALA A 11 -0.91 -0.60 1.67
N LEU A 12 0.05 -0.45 2.59
CA LEU A 12 1.26 0.31 2.34
C LEU A 12 2.12 -0.35 1.27
N GLU A 13 2.34 -1.66 1.34
CA GLU A 13 3.13 -2.42 0.37
C GLU A 13 2.52 -2.39 -1.03
N LEU A 14 1.18 -2.49 -1.14
CA LEU A 14 0.45 -2.29 -2.38
C LEU A 14 0.71 -0.89 -2.95
N ALA A 15 0.60 0.16 -2.13
CA ALA A 15 0.90 1.52 -2.57
C ALA A 15 2.37 1.68 -3.02
N LEU A 16 3.29 0.90 -2.47
CA LEU A 16 4.74 0.96 -2.70
C LEU A 16 5.21 0.22 -3.96
N THR A 17 4.32 -0.51 -4.64
CA THR A 17 4.55 -1.06 -6.00
C THR A 17 4.67 0.03 -7.08
N ILE A 18 4.35 1.28 -6.73
CA ILE A 18 4.74 2.48 -7.48
C ILE A 18 6.05 3.01 -6.90
N ARG A 19 7.10 3.01 -7.72
CA ARG A 19 8.46 3.37 -7.33
C ARG A 19 9.10 4.33 -8.32
N HIS A 20 10.18 4.98 -7.89
CA HIS A 20 10.99 5.80 -8.79
C HIS A 20 11.84 4.89 -9.68
N ASP A 21 11.93 5.20 -10.97
CA ASP A 21 12.61 4.39 -11.98
C ASP A 21 14.14 4.59 -12.06
N GLY A 22 14.66 5.68 -11.48
CA GLY A 22 16.09 6.05 -11.55
C GLY A 22 16.33 7.30 -12.42
N HIS A 23 15.44 7.56 -13.36
CA HIS A 23 15.57 8.55 -14.43
C HIS A 23 14.60 9.73 -14.28
N GLY A 24 13.88 9.81 -13.16
CA GLY A 24 12.95 10.90 -12.86
C GLY A 24 11.50 10.57 -13.20
N GLY A 25 11.23 9.36 -13.68
CA GLY A 25 9.89 8.83 -13.89
C GLY A 25 9.47 7.86 -12.78
N VAL A 26 8.46 7.09 -13.11
CA VAL A 26 7.79 6.15 -12.22
C VAL A 26 7.80 4.77 -12.87
N ALA A 27 8.26 3.77 -12.13
CA ALA A 27 8.09 2.37 -12.48
C ALA A 27 6.90 1.79 -11.68
N ASP A 28 6.15 0.92 -12.34
CA ASP A 28 4.97 0.23 -11.81
C ASP A 28 5.24 -1.28 -11.78
N ASP A 29 5.47 -1.83 -10.59
CA ASP A 29 5.73 -3.26 -10.41
C ASP A 29 4.50 -4.12 -10.76
N LEU A 30 3.31 -3.52 -10.85
CA LEU A 30 2.06 -4.15 -11.28
C LEU A 30 1.65 -3.71 -12.69
N ALA A 31 2.61 -3.35 -13.55
CA ALA A 31 2.32 -3.02 -14.95
C ALA A 31 1.86 -4.25 -15.77
N THR A 32 2.22 -5.45 -15.35
CA THR A 32 1.96 -6.71 -16.08
C THR A 32 1.42 -7.79 -15.14
N ALA A 33 0.78 -8.83 -15.72
CA ALA A 33 0.31 -9.99 -14.97
C ALA A 33 1.47 -10.74 -14.28
N GLY A 34 2.64 -10.81 -14.93
CA GLY A 34 3.85 -11.40 -14.34
C GLY A 34 4.35 -10.61 -13.12
N GLY A 35 4.29 -9.27 -13.18
CA GLY A 35 4.62 -8.41 -12.04
C GLY A 35 3.68 -8.63 -10.84
N LEU A 36 2.37 -8.75 -11.10
CA LEU A 36 1.41 -9.12 -10.06
C LEU A 36 1.67 -10.53 -9.51
N ALA A 37 1.97 -11.52 -10.36
CA ALA A 37 2.29 -12.87 -9.91
C ALA A 37 3.51 -12.90 -8.97
N ALA A 38 4.58 -12.17 -9.33
CA ALA A 38 5.76 -12.03 -8.48
C ALA A 38 5.42 -11.37 -7.14
N TRP A 39 4.65 -10.28 -7.16
CA TRP A 39 4.22 -9.61 -5.93
C TRP A 39 3.36 -10.51 -5.03
N LEU A 40 2.42 -11.26 -5.60
CA LEU A 40 1.60 -12.23 -4.86
C LEU A 40 2.43 -13.34 -4.23
N GLN A 41 3.47 -13.82 -4.93
CA GLN A 41 4.39 -14.82 -4.40
C GLN A 41 5.20 -14.27 -3.22
N GLU A 42 5.74 -13.05 -3.33
CA GLU A 42 6.46 -12.40 -2.23
C GLU A 42 5.58 -12.12 -1.00
N ARG A 43 4.27 -11.96 -1.21
CA ARG A 43 3.29 -11.60 -0.17
C ARG A 43 2.34 -12.72 0.21
N ALA A 44 2.66 -13.97 -0.16
CA ALA A 44 1.77 -15.10 0.04
C ALA A 44 1.32 -15.28 1.50
N ALA A 45 2.26 -15.22 2.45
CA ALA A 45 1.96 -15.36 3.88
C ALA A 45 1.03 -14.25 4.43
N PRO A 46 1.38 -12.94 4.34
CA PRO A 46 0.49 -11.90 4.85
C PRO A 46 -0.85 -11.83 4.10
N LEU A 47 -0.90 -12.17 2.81
CA LEU A 47 -2.16 -12.25 2.06
C LEU A 47 -3.06 -13.39 2.58
N ALA A 48 -2.48 -14.55 2.89
CA ALA A 48 -3.22 -15.67 3.47
C ALA A 48 -3.77 -15.31 4.87
N GLU A 49 -2.96 -14.65 5.71
CA GLU A 49 -3.39 -14.12 7.02
C GLU A 49 -4.53 -13.10 6.89
N ALA A 50 -4.50 -12.25 5.86
CA ALA A 50 -5.59 -11.32 5.53
C ALA A 50 -6.84 -12.00 4.91
N GLY A 51 -6.83 -13.33 4.78
CA GLY A 51 -7.94 -14.13 4.26
C GLY A 51 -8.06 -14.12 2.74
N ALA A 52 -7.01 -13.72 2.01
CA ALA A 52 -6.98 -13.79 0.55
C ALA A 52 -6.81 -15.24 0.10
N ARG A 53 -7.71 -15.72 -0.76
CA ARG A 53 -7.69 -17.07 -1.35
C ARG A 53 -7.13 -16.99 -2.77
N VAL A 54 -5.81 -16.84 -2.86
CA VAL A 54 -5.08 -16.80 -4.13
C VAL A 54 -4.26 -18.07 -4.28
N ARG A 55 -4.39 -18.78 -5.40
CA ARG A 55 -3.55 -19.93 -5.70
C ARG A 55 -2.20 -19.45 -6.26
N PRO A 56 -1.06 -19.84 -5.66
CA PRO A 56 0.25 -19.59 -6.25
C PRO A 56 0.45 -20.45 -7.51
N GLY A 57 1.25 -19.97 -8.46
CA GLY A 57 1.76 -20.78 -9.57
C GLY A 57 1.18 -20.53 -10.97
N SER A 58 0.19 -19.64 -11.13
CA SER A 58 -0.24 -19.16 -12.45
C SER A 58 -0.41 -17.64 -12.46
N PRO A 59 0.00 -16.94 -13.53
CA PRO A 59 -0.21 -15.50 -13.63
C PRO A 59 -1.70 -15.17 -13.50
N PRO A 60 -2.07 -14.19 -12.67
CA PRO A 60 -3.44 -13.72 -12.62
C PRO A 60 -3.90 -13.23 -13.99
N ASP A 61 -5.20 -13.38 -14.26
CA ASP A 61 -5.80 -12.86 -15.48
C ASP A 61 -5.79 -11.33 -15.51
N ARG A 62 -6.15 -10.78 -16.68
CA ARG A 62 -6.17 -9.33 -16.89
C ARG A 62 -7.17 -8.63 -15.96
N ALA A 63 -8.31 -9.25 -15.69
CA ALA A 63 -9.33 -8.70 -14.81
C ALA A 63 -8.83 -8.55 -13.37
N THR A 64 -8.11 -9.56 -12.85
CA THR A 64 -7.49 -9.51 -11.53
C THR A 64 -6.43 -8.41 -11.46
N LEU A 65 -5.59 -8.30 -12.49
CA LEU A 65 -4.58 -7.24 -12.58
C LEU A 65 -5.21 -5.85 -12.53
N ASP A 66 -6.22 -5.60 -13.36
CA ASP A 66 -6.89 -4.30 -13.42
C ASP A 66 -7.61 -4.00 -12.09
N ALA A 67 -8.29 -4.97 -11.48
CA ALA A 67 -8.94 -4.80 -10.18
C ALA A 67 -7.95 -4.42 -9.05
N VAL A 68 -6.78 -5.08 -8.98
CA VAL A 68 -5.74 -4.74 -8.00
C VAL A 68 -5.15 -3.35 -8.26
N ARG A 69 -4.95 -2.97 -9.52
CA ARG A 69 -4.43 -1.63 -9.88
C ARG A 69 -5.43 -0.53 -9.55
N GLU A 70 -6.72 -0.76 -9.78
CA GLU A 70 -7.79 0.15 -9.39
C GLU A 70 -7.86 0.32 -7.88
N LEU A 71 -7.79 -0.78 -7.12
CA LEU A 71 -7.76 -0.73 -5.67
C LEU A 71 -6.52 0.03 -5.17
N ARG A 72 -5.35 -0.23 -5.75
CA ARG A 72 -4.12 0.53 -5.43
C ARG A 72 -4.29 2.03 -5.70
N ALA A 73 -4.93 2.41 -6.80
CA ALA A 73 -5.20 3.81 -7.10
C ALA A 73 -6.12 4.45 -6.04
N ALA A 74 -7.14 3.73 -5.58
CA ALA A 74 -8.01 4.17 -4.47
C ALA A 74 -7.23 4.31 -3.15
N VAL A 75 -6.41 3.32 -2.78
CA VAL A 75 -5.55 3.38 -1.59
C VAL A 75 -4.61 4.59 -1.65
N ARG A 76 -3.95 4.83 -2.80
CA ARG A 76 -3.05 5.98 -2.97
C ARG A 76 -3.79 7.32 -2.89
N ALA A 77 -5.02 7.42 -3.38
CA ALA A 77 -5.86 8.61 -3.22
C ALA A 77 -6.21 8.88 -1.75
N LEU A 78 -6.52 7.83 -0.97
CA LEU A 78 -6.79 7.97 0.45
C LEU A 78 -5.53 8.28 1.26
N PHE A 79 -4.38 7.75 0.86
CA PHE A 79 -3.09 8.09 1.46
C PHE A 79 -2.75 9.56 1.21
N ALA A 80 -2.93 10.04 -0.01
CA ALA A 80 -2.79 11.46 -0.36
C ALA A 80 -3.71 12.35 0.49
N ARG A 81 -4.95 11.92 0.74
CA ARG A 81 -5.89 12.62 1.65
C ARG A 81 -5.41 12.60 3.10
N ALA A 82 -4.88 11.46 3.57
CA ALA A 82 -4.46 11.24 4.95
C ALA A 82 -3.20 12.03 5.33
N VAL A 83 -2.31 12.34 4.39
CA VAL A 83 -1.08 13.10 4.66
C VAL A 83 -1.27 14.63 4.65
N ARG A 84 -2.50 15.13 4.41
CA ARG A 84 -2.79 16.56 4.45
C ARG A 84 -2.56 17.14 5.87
N PRO A 85 -2.09 18.40 5.99
CA PRO A 85 -1.89 19.39 4.92
C PRO A 85 -0.60 19.22 4.11
N GLY A 86 0.23 18.20 4.40
CA GLY A 86 1.42 17.90 3.62
C GLY A 86 1.10 17.52 2.16
N PRO A 87 2.07 17.65 1.24
CA PRO A 87 1.88 17.29 -0.15
C PRO A 87 1.71 15.77 -0.31
N PRO A 88 0.90 15.31 -1.29
CA PRO A 88 0.83 13.90 -1.64
C PRO A 88 2.15 13.43 -2.26
N SER A 89 2.27 12.12 -2.51
CA SER A 89 3.38 11.61 -3.30
C SER A 89 3.43 12.27 -4.69
N ARG A 90 4.63 12.55 -5.19
CA ARG A 90 4.83 13.17 -6.51
C ARG A 90 4.24 12.36 -7.66
N ALA A 91 4.15 11.03 -7.52
CA ALA A 91 3.51 10.19 -8.54
C ALA A 91 2.00 10.40 -8.63
N ASP A 92 1.39 10.98 -7.59
CA ASP A 92 -0.05 11.11 -7.47
C ASP A 92 -0.54 12.53 -7.81
N ALA A 93 0.33 13.53 -7.85
CA ALA A 93 -0.02 14.95 -7.88
C ALA A 93 -1.05 15.35 -8.95
N HIS A 94 -1.12 14.61 -10.07
CA HIS A 94 -2.01 14.88 -11.21
C HIS A 94 -2.91 13.69 -11.61
N ARG A 95 -2.97 12.62 -10.82
CA ARG A 95 -3.61 11.35 -11.25
C ARG A 95 -4.60 10.76 -10.24
N LEU A 96 -4.92 11.49 -9.18
CA LEU A 96 -5.79 10.95 -8.13
C LEU A 96 -7.27 11.02 -8.52
N MET A 97 -7.96 9.91 -8.32
CA MET A 97 -9.41 9.93 -8.19
C MET A 97 -9.84 10.74 -6.95
N SER A 98 -11.09 11.19 -6.92
CA SER A 98 -11.61 11.93 -5.78
C SER A 98 -11.64 11.06 -4.51
N PRO A 99 -11.53 11.65 -3.30
CA PRO A 99 -11.64 10.88 -2.06
C PRO A 99 -12.95 10.09 -1.93
N ALA A 100 -14.06 10.63 -2.44
CA ALA A 100 -15.36 9.95 -2.43
C ALA A 100 -15.34 8.67 -3.28
N GLN A 101 -14.85 8.75 -4.52
CA GLN A 101 -14.69 7.59 -5.40
C GLN A 101 -13.73 6.54 -4.80
N ALA A 102 -12.66 6.98 -4.15
CA ALA A 102 -11.72 6.07 -3.50
C ALA A 102 -12.35 5.33 -2.31
N LEU A 103 -13.14 6.03 -1.48
CA LEU A 103 -13.90 5.41 -0.38
C LEU A 103 -14.92 4.40 -0.91
N GLU A 104 -15.69 4.77 -1.93
CA GLU A 104 -16.66 3.89 -2.57
C GLU A 104 -16.01 2.60 -3.08
N ARG A 105 -14.87 2.71 -3.77
CA ARG A 105 -14.12 1.55 -4.29
C ARG A 105 -13.62 0.62 -3.18
N LEU A 106 -13.04 1.16 -2.10
CA LEU A 106 -12.60 0.33 -0.97
C LEU A 106 -13.78 -0.39 -0.31
N ASN A 107 -14.86 0.35 -0.03
CA ASN A 107 -16.04 -0.21 0.64
C ASN A 107 -16.74 -1.26 -0.24
N ALA A 108 -16.85 -1.02 -1.55
CA ALA A 108 -17.42 -1.97 -2.50
C ALA A 108 -16.59 -3.26 -2.59
N ALA A 109 -15.25 -3.16 -2.56
CA ALA A 109 -14.38 -4.34 -2.57
C ALA A 109 -14.60 -5.22 -1.33
N VAL A 110 -14.72 -4.63 -0.14
CA VAL A 110 -15.02 -5.38 1.08
C VAL A 110 -16.44 -5.97 1.06
N ALA A 111 -17.43 -5.21 0.57
CA ALA A 111 -18.82 -5.65 0.51
C ALA A 111 -19.05 -6.89 -0.39
N ARG A 112 -18.20 -7.10 -1.41
CA ARG A 112 -18.27 -8.29 -2.29
C ARG A 112 -17.91 -9.59 -1.57
N VAL A 113 -17.12 -9.53 -0.51
CA VAL A 113 -16.69 -10.70 0.25
C VAL A 113 -16.97 -10.47 1.73
N PRO A 114 -18.25 -10.52 2.14
CA PRO A 114 -18.63 -10.33 3.53
C PRO A 114 -18.01 -11.45 4.39
N VAL A 115 -17.42 -11.05 5.51
CA VAL A 115 -16.81 -11.96 6.48
C VAL A 115 -17.43 -11.74 7.84
N VAL A 116 -17.49 -12.81 8.63
CA VAL A 116 -17.81 -12.78 10.05
C VAL A 116 -16.53 -12.92 10.87
N THR A 117 -16.50 -12.28 12.02
CA THR A 117 -15.44 -12.48 13.01
C THR A 117 -15.52 -13.90 13.57
N ARG A 118 -14.37 -14.57 13.69
CA ARG A 118 -14.26 -15.91 14.26
C ARG A 118 -13.14 -15.93 15.29
N LEU A 119 -13.35 -16.64 16.39
CA LEU A 119 -12.28 -16.98 17.31
C LEU A 119 -11.82 -18.40 16.98
N ASP A 120 -10.55 -18.53 16.59
CA ASP A 120 -9.91 -19.81 16.35
C ASP A 120 -9.03 -20.15 17.56
N TRP A 121 -9.24 -21.32 18.17
CA TRP A 121 -8.47 -21.77 19.32
C TRP A 121 -7.80 -23.10 18.99
N PRO A 122 -6.55 -23.09 18.51
CA PRO A 122 -5.83 -24.32 18.17
C PRO A 122 -5.50 -25.11 19.44
N GLU A 123 -5.53 -26.43 19.33
CA GLU A 123 -5.10 -27.32 20.40
C GLU A 123 -3.59 -27.14 20.64
N GLY A 124 -3.22 -26.72 21.86
CA GLY A 124 -1.83 -26.43 22.22
C GLY A 124 -1.34 -25.02 21.87
N GLY A 125 -2.22 -24.06 21.56
CA GLY A 125 -1.84 -22.67 21.28
C GLY A 125 -2.77 -21.62 21.89
N ASP A 126 -2.40 -20.35 21.69
CA ASP A 126 -3.18 -19.19 22.13
C ASP A 126 -4.39 -18.94 21.20
N PRO A 127 -5.49 -18.34 21.71
CA PRO A 127 -6.62 -17.94 20.89
C PRO A 127 -6.21 -16.89 19.84
N VAL A 128 -6.65 -17.10 18.59
CA VAL A 128 -6.37 -16.22 17.46
C VAL A 128 -7.67 -15.62 16.94
N LEU A 129 -7.69 -14.29 16.78
CA LEU A 129 -8.77 -13.59 16.09
C LEU A 129 -8.65 -13.82 14.59
N GLY A 130 -9.67 -14.44 13.99
CA GLY A 130 -9.76 -14.74 12.57
C GLY A 130 -11.02 -14.17 11.91
N THR A 131 -11.14 -14.42 10.61
CA THR A 131 -12.35 -14.13 9.85
C THR A 131 -12.75 -15.34 9.00
N ALA A 132 -14.05 -15.52 8.79
CA ALA A 132 -14.60 -16.56 7.93
C ALA A 132 -15.64 -15.96 6.97
N PRO A 133 -15.86 -16.56 5.77
CA PRO A 133 -16.93 -16.10 4.87
C PRO A 133 -18.30 -16.12 5.56
N ALA A 134 -19.09 -15.06 5.37
CA ALA A 134 -20.44 -14.96 5.94
C ALA A 134 -21.48 -15.81 5.18
N SER A 135 -21.15 -16.26 3.97
CA SER A 135 -22.03 -17.03 3.09
C SER A 135 -21.23 -18.14 2.38
N PRO A 136 -21.84 -19.28 2.02
CA PRO A 136 -21.18 -20.38 1.31
C PRO A 136 -20.72 -20.05 -0.11
N GLY A 137 -21.00 -18.86 -0.64
CA GLY A 137 -20.49 -18.42 -1.94
C GLY A 137 -18.96 -18.43 -2.00
N VAL A 138 -18.40 -19.01 -3.07
CA VAL A 138 -16.95 -18.99 -3.31
C VAL A 138 -16.63 -17.72 -4.10
N PRO A 139 -15.96 -16.71 -3.49
CA PRO A 139 -15.57 -15.52 -4.23
C PRO A 139 -14.54 -15.89 -5.30
N THR A 140 -14.53 -15.12 -6.40
CA THR A 140 -13.44 -15.23 -7.38
C THR A 140 -12.09 -14.87 -6.74
N ALA A 141 -10.98 -15.30 -7.35
CA ALA A 141 -9.64 -14.95 -6.86
C ALA A 141 -9.44 -13.42 -6.80
N ALA A 142 -9.94 -12.69 -7.80
CA ALA A 142 -9.90 -11.23 -7.84
C ALA A 142 -10.67 -10.58 -6.69
N GLU A 143 -11.90 -11.05 -6.42
CA GLU A 143 -12.73 -10.53 -5.32
C GLU A 143 -12.11 -10.85 -3.96
N SER A 144 -11.63 -12.08 -3.77
CA SER A 144 -10.99 -12.47 -2.51
C SER A 144 -9.73 -11.65 -2.23
N LEU A 145 -8.88 -11.45 -3.24
CA LEU A 145 -7.65 -10.66 -3.14
C LEU A 145 -7.96 -9.18 -2.87
N THR A 146 -8.85 -8.58 -3.65
CA THR A 146 -9.17 -7.15 -3.50
C THR A 146 -9.91 -6.85 -2.20
N ALA A 147 -10.78 -7.75 -1.73
CA ALA A 147 -11.45 -7.60 -0.45
C ALA A 147 -10.47 -7.69 0.73
N ALA A 148 -9.51 -8.62 0.69
CA ALA A 148 -8.47 -8.72 1.73
C ALA A 148 -7.60 -7.46 1.79
N LEU A 149 -7.14 -6.98 0.63
CA LEU A 149 -6.36 -5.73 0.53
C LEU A 149 -7.16 -4.50 0.96
N ALA A 150 -8.45 -4.45 0.63
CA ALA A 150 -9.32 -3.34 1.02
C ALA A 150 -9.59 -3.34 2.53
N ARG A 151 -9.82 -4.51 3.16
CA ARG A 151 -9.93 -4.63 4.62
C ARG A 151 -8.67 -4.15 5.33
N ASP A 152 -7.50 -4.56 4.84
CA ASP A 152 -6.22 -4.10 5.38
C ASP A 152 -6.06 -2.57 5.24
N ALA A 153 -6.43 -2.01 4.09
CA ALA A 153 -6.38 -0.56 3.88
C ALA A 153 -7.34 0.21 4.79
N ILE A 154 -8.55 -0.31 5.02
CA ILE A 154 -9.50 0.28 5.98
C ILE A 154 -8.91 0.24 7.39
N ALA A 155 -8.37 -0.90 7.82
CA ALA A 155 -7.75 -1.04 9.13
C ALA A 155 -6.55 -0.10 9.31
N PHE A 156 -5.68 0.02 8.30
CA PHE A 156 -4.57 0.96 8.28
C PHE A 156 -5.05 2.42 8.41
N LEU A 157 -6.04 2.82 7.61
CA LEU A 157 -6.54 4.19 7.56
C LEU A 157 -7.37 4.58 8.80
N ALA A 158 -8.04 3.63 9.43
CA ALA A 158 -8.74 3.84 10.69
C ALA A 158 -7.80 3.70 11.91
N GLY A 159 -6.64 3.08 11.73
CA GLY A 159 -5.68 2.78 12.79
C GLY A 159 -4.68 3.89 13.13
N PRO A 160 -3.85 3.66 14.17
CA PRO A 160 -2.87 4.64 14.65
C PRO A 160 -1.76 4.93 13.64
N GLU A 161 -1.43 4.00 12.74
CA GLU A 161 -0.40 4.19 11.71
C GLU A 161 -0.74 5.31 10.73
N ARG A 162 -2.04 5.57 10.48
CA ARG A 162 -2.49 6.70 9.66
C ARG A 162 -1.85 8.01 10.12
N ALA A 163 -1.78 8.27 11.43
CA ALA A 163 -1.24 9.51 11.97
C ALA A 163 0.28 9.66 11.71
N ARG A 164 0.97 8.54 11.49
CA ARG A 164 2.40 8.46 11.20
C ARG A 164 2.69 8.34 9.69
N LEU A 165 1.67 8.19 8.85
CA LEU A 165 1.82 8.15 7.39
C LEU A 165 2.36 9.48 6.86
N ARG A 166 3.37 9.40 5.99
CA ARG A 166 3.99 10.55 5.32
C ARG A 166 4.27 10.22 3.85
N ALA A 167 4.23 11.22 2.98
CA ALA A 167 4.85 11.16 1.67
C ALA A 167 6.34 11.55 1.79
N CYS A 168 7.24 10.83 1.15
CA CYS A 168 8.67 11.13 1.24
C CYS A 168 9.02 12.43 0.49
N PRO A 169 9.59 13.45 1.15
CA PRO A 169 9.86 14.74 0.53
C PRO A 169 11.13 14.76 -0.33
N ALA A 170 11.92 13.68 -0.32
CA ALA A 170 13.19 13.63 -1.03
C ALA A 170 13.00 13.84 -2.54
N PRO A 171 13.94 14.53 -3.22
CA PRO A 171 13.89 14.72 -4.66
C PRO A 171 13.67 13.39 -5.40
N ARG A 172 12.69 13.43 -6.32
CA ARG A 172 12.24 12.32 -7.15
C ARG A 172 11.67 11.11 -6.40
N CYS A 173 11.48 11.17 -5.08
CA CYS A 173 10.83 10.07 -4.35
C CYS A 173 9.31 10.11 -4.57
N VAL A 174 8.72 8.91 -4.71
CA VAL A 174 7.28 8.71 -4.91
C VAL A 174 6.65 7.79 -3.86
N ARG A 175 7.39 7.47 -2.81
CA ARG A 175 6.97 6.53 -1.76
C ARG A 175 6.20 7.24 -0.65
N TYR A 176 5.16 6.57 -0.16
CA TYR A 176 4.65 6.78 1.18
C TYR A 176 5.47 5.96 2.18
N PHE A 177 5.45 6.35 3.45
CA PHE A 177 6.05 5.58 4.55
C PHE A 177 5.35 5.90 5.87
N VAL A 178 5.44 4.97 6.82
CA VAL A 178 5.04 5.21 8.22
C VAL A 178 6.28 5.68 8.96
N GLN A 179 6.18 6.82 9.65
CA GLN A 179 7.26 7.42 10.41
C GLN A 179 7.55 6.60 11.67
N ASP A 180 8.70 5.96 11.77
CA ASP A 180 9.14 5.12 12.90
C ASP A 180 9.50 5.93 14.15
N HIS A 181 10.06 7.13 13.97
CA HIS A 181 10.39 8.04 15.05
C HIS A 181 10.22 9.51 14.63
N PRO A 182 10.00 10.46 15.57
CA PRO A 182 9.70 11.86 15.24
C PRO A 182 10.72 12.56 14.33
N ARG A 183 12.01 12.17 14.45
CA ARG A 183 13.11 12.71 13.62
C ARG A 183 13.23 12.10 12.21
N GLN A 184 12.40 11.12 11.84
CA GLN A 184 12.50 10.48 10.53
C GLN A 184 11.80 11.34 9.49
N GLU A 185 12.58 12.05 8.68
CA GLU A 185 12.07 12.93 7.62
C GLU A 185 11.91 12.21 6.27
N TRP A 186 12.61 11.08 6.07
CA TRP A 186 12.65 10.37 4.79
C TRP A 186 12.35 8.88 4.95
N CYS A 187 11.79 8.28 3.89
CA CYS A 187 11.44 6.86 3.90
C CYS A 187 12.65 5.91 4.01
N LYS A 188 13.85 6.36 3.60
CA LYS A 188 15.11 5.59 3.65
C LYS A 188 16.33 6.53 3.78
N PRO A 189 17.47 6.10 4.34
CA PRO A 189 18.69 6.92 4.43
C PRO A 189 19.18 7.48 3.08
N SER A 190 19.09 6.70 2.00
CA SER A 190 19.46 7.13 0.64
C SER A 190 18.61 8.30 0.12
N CYS A 191 17.39 8.46 0.62
CA CYS A 191 16.54 9.60 0.29
C CYS A 191 17.05 10.88 0.97
N GLY A 192 17.53 10.78 2.21
CA GLY A 192 18.20 11.89 2.91
C GLY A 192 19.50 12.33 2.21
N ASN A 193 20.31 11.36 1.74
CA ASN A 193 21.49 11.65 0.92
C ASN A 193 21.12 12.44 -0.35
N ARG A 194 20.12 11.99 -1.11
CA ARG A 194 19.64 12.72 -2.31
C ARG A 194 19.17 14.14 -1.97
N ALA A 195 18.44 14.31 -0.87
CA ALA A 195 17.97 15.63 -0.45
C ALA A 195 19.13 16.57 -0.13
N ARG A 196 20.18 16.10 0.56
CA ARG A 196 21.40 16.88 0.83
C ARG A 196 22.12 17.29 -0.46
N VAL A 197 22.34 16.34 -1.38
CA VAL A 197 23.01 16.61 -2.67
C VAL A 197 22.24 17.64 -3.49
N ALA A 198 20.92 17.50 -3.61
CA ALA A 198 20.10 18.44 -4.37
C ALA A 198 20.15 19.87 -3.79
N ARG A 199 20.15 20.01 -2.45
CA ARG A 199 20.32 21.33 -1.80
C ARG A 199 21.70 21.93 -2.09
N HIS A 200 22.77 21.14 -2.06
CA HIS A 200 24.11 21.62 -2.39
C HIS A 200 24.20 22.07 -3.86
N GLN A 201 23.66 21.28 -4.79
CA GLN A 201 23.62 21.63 -6.21
C GLN A 201 22.82 22.91 -6.47
N ARG A 202 21.66 23.08 -5.83
CA ARG A 202 20.85 24.30 -5.98
C ARG A 202 21.61 25.54 -5.53
N ARG A 203 22.24 25.49 -4.34
CA ARG A 203 23.06 26.60 -3.83
C ARG A 203 24.23 26.96 -4.76
N ARG A 204 24.86 25.95 -5.38
CA ARG A 204 25.94 26.19 -6.35
C ARG A 204 25.46 26.85 -7.64
N ARG A 205 24.22 26.56 -8.08
CA ARG A 205 23.61 27.23 -9.24
C ARG A 205 23.24 28.68 -8.91
N GLU A 206 22.57 28.88 -7.78
CA GLU A 206 22.20 30.21 -7.26
C GLU A 206 23.42 31.13 -7.12
N ALA A 207 24.58 30.60 -6.67
CA ALA A 207 25.82 31.37 -6.53
C ALA A 207 26.61 31.58 -7.84
N ALA A 208 26.24 30.89 -8.93
CA ALA A 208 26.85 31.08 -10.25
C ALA A 208 26.01 31.99 -11.16
N GLU A 209 24.73 32.17 -10.83
CA GLU A 209 23.76 33.00 -11.55
C GLU A 209 23.60 34.41 -10.96
N GLY A 210 24.11 34.64 -9.75
CA GLY A 210 24.17 35.96 -9.09
C GLY A 210 25.59 36.48 -8.99
#